data_AF-A0A2H0AF80-F1
#
_entry.id   AF-A0A2H0AF80-F1
#
_cell.length_a   1.000
_cell.length_b   1.000
_cell.length_c   1.000
_cell.angle_alpha   90.00
_cell.angle_beta   90.00
_cell.angle_gamma   90.00
#
_symmetry.space_group_name_H-M   'P 1'
#
loop_
_entity.id
_entity.type
_entity.pdbx_description
1 polymer ?
#
loop_
_entity_poly.entity_id
_entity_poly.type
_entity_poly.pdbx_seq_one_letter_code
_entity_poly.pdbx_strand_id
1 'polypeptide(L)'
;MTKMIGSLLGVLLLLLGASVRAEVPDRRFDPINQTCRIFQFAQMREGARFFRGVCLRCHNATFDNGMRPMSVLIPRSFSPERWTRIFTEKYSLCAQNGSWKELSADDLLKLNDYLYRGGYGTWEDYTPLEC
;
A
#
# COMPACT_ATOMS: atom_id res chain seq x y z
N MET A 1 14.03 9.78 -63.35
CA MET A 1 13.10 9.35 -62.28
C MET A 1 13.91 8.70 -61.16
N THR A 2 14.53 9.46 -60.25
CA THR A 2 15.40 8.90 -59.19
C THR A 2 15.67 9.92 -58.09
N LYS A 3 14.61 10.49 -57.48
CA LYS A 3 14.75 11.36 -56.29
C LYS A 3 13.51 11.24 -55.41
N MET A 4 13.27 10.10 -54.76
CA MET A 4 12.17 10.01 -53.79
C MET A 4 12.27 8.88 -52.75
N ILE A 5 13.43 8.24 -52.58
CA ILE A 5 13.59 7.11 -51.63
C ILE A 5 14.43 7.49 -50.38
N GLY A 6 15.18 8.61 -50.43
CA GLY A 6 16.09 8.99 -49.34
C GLY A 6 15.45 9.54 -48.06
N SER A 7 14.19 10.00 -48.09
CA SER A 7 13.59 10.71 -46.94
C SER A 7 12.81 9.83 -45.96
N LEU A 8 12.44 8.60 -46.32
CA LEU A 8 11.61 7.74 -45.46
C LEU A 8 12.40 7.00 -44.37
N LEU A 9 13.71 6.76 -44.55
CA LEU A 9 14.54 6.12 -43.53
C LEU A 9 14.89 7.06 -42.36
N GLY A 10 14.98 8.37 -42.60
CA GLY A 10 15.36 9.34 -41.57
C GLY A 10 14.30 9.55 -40.48
N VAL A 11 13.03 9.39 -40.81
CA VAL A 11 11.91 9.57 -39.87
C VAL A 11 11.72 8.33 -38.97
N LEU A 12 12.06 7.14 -39.48
CA LEU A 12 11.89 5.88 -38.74
C LEU A 12 12.93 5.72 -37.61
N LEU A 13 14.13 6.29 -37.75
CA LEU A 13 15.17 6.26 -36.70
C LEU A 13 14.89 7.20 -35.51
N LEU A 14 14.09 8.25 -35.70
CA LEU A 14 13.77 9.22 -34.64
C LEU A 14 12.72 8.70 -33.63
N LEU A 15 12.01 7.62 -33.95
CA LEU A 15 10.96 7.04 -33.10
C LEU A 15 11.46 5.93 -32.15
N LEU A 16 12.70 5.47 -32.31
CA LEU A 16 13.30 4.40 -31.48
C LEU A 16 13.97 4.90 -30.19
N GLY A 17 14.00 6.22 -29.96
CA GLY A 17 14.64 6.85 -28.80
C GLY A 17 13.75 7.05 -27.57
N ALA A 18 12.49 6.58 -27.58
CA ALA A 18 11.64 6.66 -26.40
C ALA A 18 12.11 5.63 -25.36
N SER A 19 13.03 6.04 -24.50
CA SER A 19 13.42 5.28 -23.32
C SER A 19 12.17 5.04 -22.47
N VAL A 20 11.61 3.82 -22.53
CA VAL A 20 10.60 3.38 -21.58
C VAL A 20 11.31 3.32 -20.23
N ARG A 21 11.20 4.38 -19.42
CA ARG A 21 11.59 4.32 -18.02
C ARG A 21 10.64 3.34 -17.36
N ALA A 22 11.15 2.17 -16.97
CA ALA A 22 10.38 1.27 -16.12
C ALA A 22 10.01 2.03 -14.86
N GLU A 23 8.72 2.16 -14.58
CA GLU A 23 8.25 2.71 -13.32
C GLU A 23 8.75 1.79 -12.21
N VAL A 24 9.57 2.34 -11.31
CA VAL A 24 10.04 1.60 -10.14
C VAL A 24 8.80 1.36 -9.28
N PRO A 25 8.38 0.11 -9.05
CA PRO A 25 7.16 -0.14 -8.32
C PRO A 25 7.32 0.33 -6.88
N ASP A 26 6.27 0.96 -6.36
CA ASP A 26 6.19 1.45 -4.99
C ASP A 26 6.40 0.28 -4.00
N ARG A 27 7.16 0.53 -2.93
CA ARG A 27 7.66 -0.51 -2.03
C ARG A 27 7.83 -0.02 -0.60
N ARG A 28 7.84 -0.95 0.36
CA ARG A 28 8.20 -0.68 1.76
C ARG A 28 9.10 -1.75 2.35
N PHE A 29 9.90 -1.37 3.32
CA PHE A 29 10.57 -2.33 4.20
C PHE A 29 9.57 -2.96 5.19
N ASP A 30 9.61 -4.28 5.32
CA ASP A 30 8.89 -5.03 6.35
C ASP A 30 9.83 -5.45 7.47
N PRO A 31 9.77 -4.80 8.65
CA PRO A 31 10.70 -5.08 9.73
C PRO A 31 10.47 -6.45 10.38
N ILE A 32 9.30 -7.07 10.21
CA ILE A 32 9.01 -8.40 10.79
C ILE A 32 9.80 -9.47 10.05
N ASN A 33 9.78 -9.43 8.72
CA ASN A 33 10.41 -10.45 7.87
C ASN A 33 11.77 -10.01 7.32
N GLN A 34 12.19 -8.76 7.56
CA GLN A 34 13.42 -8.17 7.00
C GLN A 34 13.43 -8.22 5.46
N THR A 35 12.30 -7.92 4.83
CA THR A 35 12.13 -7.99 3.37
C THR A 35 11.58 -6.71 2.79
N CYS A 36 11.94 -6.43 1.54
CA CYS A 36 11.32 -5.38 0.75
C CYS A 36 10.05 -5.87 0.07
N ARG A 37 8.92 -5.26 0.42
CA ARG A 37 7.61 -5.60 -0.11
C ARG A 37 7.25 -4.64 -1.23
N ILE A 38 6.99 -5.19 -2.39
CA ILE A 38 6.54 -4.45 -3.58
C ILE A 38 5.01 -4.39 -3.55
N PHE A 39 4.43 -3.21 -3.72
CA PHE A 39 2.98 -3.06 -3.75
C PHE A 39 2.40 -3.58 -5.06
N GLN A 40 1.85 -4.78 -5.02
CA GLN A 40 1.12 -5.35 -6.14
C GLN A 40 -0.35 -4.96 -6.08
N PHE A 41 -0.95 -4.62 -7.22
CA PHE A 41 -2.36 -4.21 -7.30
C PHE A 41 -3.33 -5.24 -6.69
N ALA A 42 -3.10 -6.54 -6.94
CA ALA A 42 -3.93 -7.61 -6.36
C ALA A 42 -3.88 -7.59 -4.83
N GLN A 43 -2.68 -7.49 -4.25
CA GLN A 43 -2.47 -7.42 -2.80
C GLN A 43 -3.11 -6.17 -2.19
N MET A 44 -3.04 -5.02 -2.87
CA MET A 44 -3.70 -3.79 -2.41
C MET A 44 -5.23 -3.94 -2.34
N ARG A 45 -5.83 -4.63 -3.31
CA ARG A 45 -7.28 -4.91 -3.29
C ARG A 45 -7.65 -5.84 -2.14
N GLU A 46 -6.84 -6.86 -1.86
CA GLU A 46 -7.03 -7.74 -0.71
C GLU A 46 -6.91 -6.98 0.61
N GLY A 47 -5.85 -6.17 0.78
CA GLY A 47 -5.68 -5.31 1.95
C GLY A 47 -6.88 -4.37 2.17
N ALA A 48 -7.42 -3.77 1.10
CA ALA A 48 -8.62 -2.94 1.18
C ALA A 48 -9.88 -3.73 1.59
N ARG A 49 -9.97 -5.01 1.23
CA ARG A 49 -11.06 -5.91 1.69
C ARG A 49 -10.90 -6.22 3.17
N PHE A 50 -9.70 -6.56 3.63
CA PHE A 50 -9.42 -6.80 5.05
C PHE A 50 -9.64 -5.55 5.90
N PHE A 51 -9.33 -4.37 5.38
CA PHE A 51 -9.61 -3.12 6.08
C PHE A 51 -11.11 -2.93 6.32
N ARG A 52 -11.93 -3.08 5.27
CA ARG A 52 -13.40 -2.93 5.38
C ARG A 52 -14.03 -4.04 6.20
N GLY A 53 -13.54 -5.26 6.02
CA GLY A 53 -14.00 -6.43 6.74
C GLY A 53 -13.60 -6.35 8.20
N VAL A 54 -12.31 -6.40 8.51
CA VAL A 54 -11.83 -6.62 9.87
C VAL A 54 -11.73 -5.30 10.65
N CYS A 55 -10.99 -4.33 10.11
CA CYS A 55 -10.69 -3.10 10.84
C CYS A 55 -11.93 -2.23 11.04
N LEU A 56 -12.66 -1.90 9.97
CA LEU A 56 -13.85 -1.07 10.10
C LEU A 56 -14.94 -1.73 10.94
N ARG A 57 -15.11 -3.05 10.89
CA ARG A 57 -16.03 -3.72 11.83
C ARG A 57 -15.59 -3.54 13.28
N CYS A 58 -14.31 -3.74 13.58
CA CYS A 58 -13.80 -3.55 14.94
C CYS A 58 -13.94 -2.09 15.43
N HIS A 59 -13.74 -1.12 14.54
CA HIS A 59 -13.82 0.31 14.88
C HIS A 59 -15.25 0.87 14.85
N ASN A 60 -16.16 0.25 14.10
CA ASN A 60 -17.59 0.58 14.11
C ASN A 60 -18.39 -0.25 15.12
N ALA A 61 -17.77 -1.26 15.74
CA ALA A 61 -18.40 -2.06 16.78
C ALA A 61 -18.62 -1.19 18.02
N THR A 62 -19.86 -1.07 18.44
CA THR A 62 -20.20 -0.55 19.75
C THR A 62 -19.80 -1.61 20.77
N PHE A 63 -18.99 -1.24 21.78
CA PHE A 63 -18.75 -2.12 22.93
C PHE A 63 -20.01 -2.21 23.81
N ASP A 64 -20.11 -3.24 24.65
CA ASP A 64 -21.26 -3.50 25.54
C ASP A 64 -21.55 -2.36 26.53
N ASN A 65 -20.59 -1.45 26.75
CA ASN A 65 -20.77 -0.23 27.54
C ASN A 65 -21.29 0.97 26.72
N GLY A 66 -21.71 0.76 25.47
CA GLY A 66 -22.16 1.81 24.57
C GLY A 66 -21.04 2.68 23.98
N MET A 67 -19.78 2.46 24.33
CA MET A 67 -18.66 3.17 23.70
C MET A 67 -18.51 2.72 22.25
N ARG A 68 -18.60 3.66 21.33
CA ARG A 68 -18.10 3.50 19.98
C ARG A 68 -16.64 3.93 19.98
N PRO A 69 -15.69 3.08 19.57
CA PRO A 69 -14.33 3.51 19.34
C PRO A 69 -14.28 4.31 18.02
N MET A 70 -14.86 5.51 17.98
CA MET A 70 -14.88 6.28 16.74
C MET A 70 -14.16 7.63 16.85
N SER A 71 -12.85 7.59 16.59
CA SER A 71 -12.36 8.35 15.45
C SER A 71 -12.60 7.50 14.20
N VAL A 72 -13.11 8.10 13.13
CA VAL A 72 -13.30 7.38 11.86
C VAL A 72 -11.93 6.85 11.42
N LEU A 73 -11.71 5.54 11.49
CA LEU A 73 -10.48 4.95 11.00
C LEU A 73 -10.50 5.05 9.47
N ILE A 74 -9.59 5.84 8.93
CA ILE A 74 -9.28 5.89 7.50
C ILE A 74 -7.80 5.56 7.33
N PRO A 75 -7.35 5.12 6.13
CA PRO A 75 -5.92 4.88 5.90
C PRO A 75 -5.04 6.08 6.29
N ARG A 76 -5.52 7.31 6.07
CA ARG A 76 -4.80 8.54 6.46
C ARG A 76 -4.82 8.87 7.96
N SER A 77 -5.37 8.02 8.83
CA SER A 77 -5.39 8.29 10.27
C SER A 77 -3.98 8.29 10.90
N PHE A 78 -3.00 7.64 10.26
CA PHE A 78 -1.62 7.55 10.74
C PHE A 78 -0.62 7.66 9.58
N SER A 79 0.64 8.00 9.91
CA SER A 79 1.75 7.92 8.96
C SER A 79 2.08 6.44 8.60
N PRO A 80 2.79 6.19 7.49
CA PRO A 80 3.22 4.85 7.10
C PRO A 80 4.02 4.10 8.18
N GLU A 81 4.92 4.78 8.87
CA GLU A 81 5.75 4.22 9.94
C GLU A 81 4.87 3.80 11.12
N ARG A 82 3.89 4.64 11.47
CA ARG A 82 2.98 4.36 12.56
C ARG A 82 2.05 3.20 12.24
N TRP A 83 1.60 3.06 11.00
CA TRP A 83 0.90 1.85 10.56
C TRP A 83 1.79 0.63 10.70
N THR A 84 3.01 0.67 10.18
CA THR A 84 3.97 -0.44 10.31
C THR A 84 4.16 -0.85 11.77
N ARG A 85 4.35 0.13 12.65
CA ARG A 85 4.51 -0.11 14.09
C ARG A 85 3.30 -0.80 14.71
N ILE A 86 2.08 -0.40 14.38
CA ILE A 86 0.84 -1.04 14.86
C ILE A 86 0.80 -2.53 14.52
N PHE A 87 1.21 -2.91 13.31
CA PHE A 87 1.21 -4.30 12.85
C PHE A 87 2.37 -5.12 13.42
N THR A 88 3.54 -4.50 13.62
CA THR A 88 4.70 -5.13 14.26
C THR A 88 4.47 -5.40 15.73
N GLU A 89 4.06 -4.39 16.49
CA GLU A 89 3.87 -4.48 17.94
C GLU A 89 2.52 -5.08 18.32
N LYS A 90 1.57 -5.17 17.38
CA LYS A 90 0.20 -5.67 17.58
C LYS A 90 -0.52 -5.04 18.78
N TYR A 91 -0.22 -3.77 19.09
CA TYR A 91 -0.73 -3.12 20.30
C TYR A 91 -2.16 -2.59 20.15
N SER A 92 -2.75 -2.58 18.95
CA SER A 92 -4.11 -2.08 18.77
C SER A 92 -5.12 -2.95 19.52
N LEU A 93 -6.17 -2.33 20.08
CA LEU A 93 -7.22 -3.06 20.80
C LEU A 93 -7.87 -4.16 19.92
N CYS A 94 -8.00 -3.93 18.61
CA CYS A 94 -8.50 -4.92 17.67
C CYS A 94 -7.60 -6.16 17.54
N ALA A 95 -6.28 -5.98 17.65
CA ALA A 95 -5.35 -7.09 17.68
C ALA A 95 -5.45 -7.85 19.02
N GLN A 96 -5.56 -7.13 20.14
CA GLN A 96 -5.67 -7.71 21.49
C GLN A 96 -6.98 -8.47 21.70
N ASN A 97 -8.10 -7.94 21.21
CA ASN A 97 -9.44 -8.54 21.32
C ASN A 97 -9.67 -9.69 20.33
N GLY A 98 -8.66 -10.05 19.53
CA GLY A 98 -8.71 -11.20 18.65
C GLY A 98 -9.42 -10.98 17.32
N SER A 99 -9.86 -9.76 16.98
CA SER A 99 -10.43 -9.45 15.66
C SER A 99 -9.47 -9.81 14.53
N TRP A 100 -8.16 -9.77 14.77
CA TRP A 100 -7.15 -10.16 13.78
C TRP A 100 -6.92 -11.68 13.66
N LYS A 101 -7.49 -12.51 14.55
CA LYS A 101 -7.33 -13.97 14.48
C LYS A 101 -7.98 -14.59 13.23
N GLU A 102 -8.89 -13.86 12.58
CA GLU A 102 -9.51 -14.27 11.32
C GLU A 102 -8.60 -14.05 10.09
N LEU A 103 -7.48 -13.35 10.26
CA LEU A 103 -6.51 -13.08 9.20
C LEU A 103 -5.26 -13.95 9.39
N SER A 104 -4.76 -14.49 8.29
CA SER A 104 -3.43 -15.11 8.29
C SER A 104 -2.33 -14.06 8.48
N ALA A 105 -1.10 -14.51 8.76
CA ALA A 105 0.04 -13.60 8.82
C ALA A 105 0.26 -12.84 7.50
N ASP A 106 0.08 -13.50 6.35
CA ASP A 106 0.19 -12.87 5.04
C ASP A 106 -0.94 -11.84 4.80
N ASP A 107 -2.16 -12.14 5.24
CA ASP A 107 -3.28 -11.20 5.13
C ASP A 107 -3.08 -9.95 5.98
N LEU A 108 -2.49 -10.11 7.17
CA LEU A 108 -2.08 -8.97 8.00
C LEU A 108 -1.01 -8.12 7.31
N LEU A 109 -0.08 -8.73 6.59
CA LEU A 109 0.92 -7.98 5.81
C LEU A 109 0.27 -7.19 4.67
N LYS A 110 -0.66 -7.80 3.92
CA LYS A 110 -1.40 -7.10 2.84
C LYS A 110 -2.26 -5.96 3.38
N LEU A 111 -2.89 -6.17 4.53
CA LEU A 111 -3.65 -5.12 5.23
C LEU A 111 -2.73 -3.96 5.64
N ASN A 112 -1.56 -4.26 6.20
CA ASN A 112 -0.56 -3.25 6.52
C ASN A 112 -0.06 -2.53 5.26
N ASP A 113 0.24 -3.25 4.18
CA ASP A 113 0.66 -2.67 2.89
C ASP A 113 -0.37 -1.64 2.37
N TYR A 114 -1.66 -1.99 2.44
CA TYR A 114 -2.76 -1.09 2.05
C TYR A 114 -2.83 0.17 2.93
N LEU A 115 -2.74 0.02 4.24
CA LEU A 115 -2.81 1.14 5.20
C LEU A 115 -1.59 2.04 5.13
N TYR A 116 -0.40 1.44 4.98
CA TYR A 116 0.86 2.13 4.78
C TYR A 116 0.82 3.03 3.56
N ARG A 117 0.44 2.49 2.39
CA ARG A 117 0.35 3.25 1.15
C ARG A 117 -0.70 4.36 1.22
N GLY A 118 -1.79 4.11 1.95
CA GLY A 118 -2.83 5.09 2.22
C GLY A 118 -2.54 6.05 3.39
N GLY A 119 -1.36 5.95 4.01
CA GLY A 119 -0.98 6.71 5.20
C GLY A 119 -0.99 8.22 5.00
N TYR A 120 -1.07 8.97 6.10
CA TYR A 120 -0.87 10.42 6.04
C TYR A 120 0.55 10.73 5.54
N GLY A 121 0.68 11.71 4.65
CA GLY A 121 1.96 12.14 4.10
C GLY A 121 2.46 11.34 2.90
N THR A 122 1.88 10.18 2.53
CA THR A 122 2.35 9.39 1.37
C THR A 122 2.32 10.10 0.03
N TRP A 123 1.57 11.20 -0.09
CA TRP A 123 1.40 11.97 -1.33
C TRP A 123 1.98 13.40 -1.23
N GLU A 124 2.50 13.80 -0.06
CA GLU A 124 3.02 15.14 0.23
C GLU A 124 4.49 15.04 0.69
N ASP A 125 5.40 14.54 -0.15
CA ASP A 125 6.84 14.39 0.14
C ASP A 125 7.25 13.16 0.98
N TYR A 126 6.51 12.05 0.85
CA TYR A 126 6.93 10.78 1.42
C TYR A 126 8.16 10.22 0.72
N THR A 127 9.25 10.06 1.48
CA THR A 127 10.38 9.21 1.12
C THR A 127 10.06 7.80 1.61
N PRO A 128 9.79 6.82 0.71
CA PRO A 128 9.66 5.44 1.13
C PRO A 128 10.87 5.05 1.95
N LEU A 129 10.66 4.49 3.15
CA LEU A 129 11.72 3.85 3.93
C LEU A 129 12.56 3.01 2.96
N GLU A 130 13.82 3.41 2.77
CA GLU A 130 14.66 2.87 1.70
C GLU A 130 14.81 1.36 1.88
N CYS A 131 14.18 0.68 0.94
CA CYS A 131 14.59 -0.58 0.37
C CYS A 131 15.63 -0.28 -0.72
#